data_AF-A0A380VGP9-F1
#
_entry.id   AF-A0A380VGP9-F1
#
_cell.length_a   1.000
_cell.length_b   1.000
_cell.length_c   1.000
_cell.angle_alpha   90.00
_cell.angle_beta   90.00
_cell.angle_gamma   90.00
#
_symmetry.space_group_name_H-M   'P 1'
#
loop_
_entity.id
_entity.type
_entity.pdbx_description
1 polymer ?
#
loop_
_entity_poly.entity_id
_entity_poly.type
_entity_poly.pdbx_seq_one_letter_code
_entity_poly.pdbx_strand_id
1 'polypeptide(L)'
;MQLGNIADGTADNDAVNVRQLKATKTEVESTSVVISERQGDNKQTVYTLSVAKTGLTLSDDKRTVSADFARNHFAKGEDVAKAINATAAAARTEVIGGTNVKVRAEIGEKGQNRYTLSVSGDLTDIHSISNGDTKLSLSKDNEGTSVVNVNGARVSNVADARANGDAINAKQLKNVVNAIGAGMDRLSRDIHNVDSNARAGIAAAGAMANLPQVYLPGKSAVAMAGAYYRGQSAYALGYSRTSDNGKWIIRASAANNSQQDVMVGAGASYLVSYKMKG
;
A
#
# COMPACT_ATOMS: atom_id res chain seq x y z
N MET A 1 -95.89 -9.92 68.31
CA MET A 1 -96.88 -8.93 67.83
C MET A 1 -96.33 -8.32 66.56
N GLN A 2 -97.00 -8.48 65.42
CA GLN A 2 -96.59 -7.91 64.14
C GLN A 2 -97.56 -6.77 63.83
N LEU A 3 -97.06 -5.56 63.58
CA LEU A 3 -97.91 -4.44 63.17
C LEU A 3 -98.15 -4.56 61.66
N GLY A 4 -99.42 -4.64 61.25
CA GLY A 4 -99.85 -4.77 59.85
C GLY A 4 -100.52 -3.49 59.32
N ASN A 5 -100.64 -3.38 57.99
CA ASN A 5 -101.31 -2.26 57.29
C ASN A 5 -100.76 -0.86 57.60
N ILE A 6 -99.49 -0.74 57.97
CA ILE A 6 -98.86 0.57 58.15
C ILE A 6 -98.71 1.24 56.78
N ALA A 7 -99.36 2.39 56.60
CA ALA A 7 -99.22 3.24 55.42
C ALA A 7 -97.77 3.76 55.27
N ASP A 8 -97.44 4.39 54.15
CA ASP A 8 -96.14 5.03 54.01
C ASP A 8 -96.03 6.22 54.96
N GLY A 9 -94.95 6.28 55.73
CA GLY A 9 -94.58 7.49 56.45
C GLY A 9 -94.25 8.63 55.48
N THR A 10 -94.73 9.83 55.80
CA THR A 10 -94.58 11.06 55.00
C THR A 10 -93.84 12.16 55.74
N ALA A 11 -93.88 12.17 57.08
CA ALA A 11 -93.10 13.05 57.95
C ALA A 11 -91.86 12.34 58.52
N ASP A 12 -90.83 13.10 58.93
CA ASP A 12 -89.56 12.57 59.43
C ASP A 12 -89.69 11.68 60.69
N ASN A 13 -90.80 11.83 61.43
CA ASN A 13 -91.12 11.07 62.63
C ASN A 13 -92.13 9.93 62.40
N ASP A 14 -92.59 9.72 61.16
CA ASP A 14 -93.49 8.62 60.84
C ASP A 14 -92.76 7.27 60.89
N ALA A 15 -93.49 6.20 61.21
CA ALA A 15 -92.94 4.86 61.18
C ALA A 15 -92.66 4.41 59.73
N VAL A 16 -91.46 3.86 59.49
CA VAL A 16 -91.08 3.29 58.18
C VAL A 16 -91.67 1.90 58.01
N ASN A 17 -92.48 1.68 56.98
CA ASN A 17 -92.95 0.34 56.65
C ASN A 17 -91.92 -0.47 55.83
N VAL A 18 -92.11 -1.79 55.75
CA VAL A 18 -91.15 -2.69 55.07
C VAL A 18 -90.98 -2.38 53.57
N ARG A 19 -91.99 -1.81 52.92
CA ARG A 19 -91.88 -1.40 51.50
C ARG A 19 -90.96 -0.19 51.37
N GLN A 20 -91.13 0.83 52.20
CA GLN A 20 -90.26 2.01 52.24
C GLN A 20 -88.81 1.62 52.54
N LEU A 21 -88.59 0.70 53.49
CA LEU A 21 -87.25 0.18 53.79
C LEU A 21 -86.64 -0.64 52.63
N LYS A 22 -87.45 -1.43 51.91
CA LYS A 22 -86.97 -2.19 50.75
C LYS A 22 -86.68 -1.32 49.53
N ALA A 23 -87.26 -0.12 49.46
CA ALA A 23 -87.05 0.82 48.37
C ALA A 23 -85.71 1.57 48.47
N THR A 24 -85.07 1.63 49.64
CA THR A 24 -83.80 2.36 49.86
C THR A 24 -82.54 1.53 49.54
N LYS A 25 -82.56 0.70 48.50
CA LYS A 25 -81.40 -0.12 48.10
C LYS A 25 -80.41 0.67 47.25
N THR A 26 -79.12 0.44 47.47
CA THR A 26 -78.03 0.97 46.65
C THR A 26 -77.24 -0.18 46.07
N GLU A 27 -76.96 -0.12 44.77
CA GLU A 27 -76.07 -1.05 44.07
C GLU A 27 -74.84 -0.28 43.58
N VAL A 28 -73.67 -0.88 43.75
CA VAL A 28 -72.40 -0.30 43.32
C VAL A 28 -71.64 -1.38 42.54
N GLU A 29 -71.41 -1.12 41.25
CA GLU A 29 -70.61 -1.98 40.39
C GLU A 29 -69.27 -1.31 40.05
N SER A 30 -68.19 -2.08 40.05
CA SER A 30 -66.92 -1.61 39.54
C SER A 30 -66.13 -2.76 38.92
N THR A 31 -65.43 -2.46 37.82
CA THR A 31 -64.54 -3.40 37.14
C THR A 31 -63.08 -3.19 37.51
N SER A 32 -62.74 -2.14 38.26
CA SER A 32 -61.35 -1.76 38.60
C SER A 32 -61.15 -1.40 40.08
N VAL A 33 -62.24 -1.26 40.83
CA VAL A 33 -62.25 -0.97 42.27
C VAL A 33 -62.77 -2.20 42.99
N VAL A 34 -61.97 -2.71 43.92
CA VAL A 34 -62.37 -3.71 44.91
C VAL A 34 -63.18 -3.00 45.99
N ILE A 35 -64.43 -3.43 46.13
CA ILE A 35 -65.39 -2.92 47.11
C ILE A 35 -65.53 -3.97 48.21
N SER A 36 -65.26 -3.59 49.46
CA SER A 36 -65.52 -4.43 50.63
C SER A 36 -66.56 -3.79 51.54
N GLU A 37 -67.49 -4.63 52.01
CA GLU A 37 -68.53 -4.22 52.95
C GLU A 37 -68.12 -4.59 54.37
N ARG A 38 -68.42 -3.70 55.31
CA ARG A 38 -68.44 -4.02 56.74
C ARG A 38 -69.59 -3.30 57.43
N GLN A 39 -70.01 -3.84 58.58
CA GLN A 39 -70.94 -3.14 59.46
C GLN A 39 -70.18 -2.15 60.34
N GLY A 40 -70.62 -0.89 60.39
CA GLY A 40 -70.09 0.14 61.28
C GLY A 40 -70.71 0.07 62.68
N ASP A 41 -70.16 0.87 63.59
CA ASP A 41 -70.53 0.87 65.01
C ASP A 41 -72.01 1.22 65.28
N ASN A 42 -72.64 1.96 64.36
CA ASN A 42 -74.07 2.31 64.42
C ASN A 42 -74.95 1.36 63.55
N LYS A 43 -74.44 0.17 63.24
CA LYS A 43 -75.12 -0.86 62.42
C LYS A 43 -75.36 -0.48 60.95
N GLN A 44 -74.76 0.60 60.46
CA GLN A 44 -74.79 1.01 59.06
C GLN A 44 -73.81 0.20 58.20
N THR A 45 -74.13 0.02 56.93
CA THR A 45 -73.19 -0.52 55.93
C THR A 45 -72.12 0.53 55.59
N VAL A 46 -70.84 0.15 55.70
CA VAL A 46 -69.70 0.98 55.29
C VAL A 46 -68.96 0.29 54.15
N TYR A 47 -68.81 0.99 53.03
CA TYR A 47 -68.05 0.53 51.88
C TYR A 47 -66.63 1.07 51.91
N THR A 48 -65.65 0.17 51.82
CA THR A 48 -64.26 0.57 51.56
C THR A 48 -63.96 0.35 50.08
N LEU A 49 -63.52 1.41 49.40
CA LEU A 49 -63.16 1.36 48.00
C LEU A 49 -61.63 1.34 47.88
N SER A 50 -61.10 0.35 47.16
CA SER A 50 -59.67 0.25 46.86
C SER A 50 -59.46 -0.11 45.40
N VAL A 51 -58.47 0.49 44.74
CA VAL A 51 -58.16 0.12 43.35
C VAL A 51 -57.48 -1.25 43.30
N ALA A 52 -57.85 -2.08 42.33
CA ALA A 52 -57.14 -3.31 42.04
C ALA A 52 -55.73 -2.97 41.53
N LYS A 53 -54.67 -3.56 42.10
CA LYS A 53 -53.27 -3.22 41.78
C LYS A 53 -52.56 -4.34 41.05
N THR A 54 -51.63 -4.00 40.16
CA THR A 54 -50.70 -4.96 39.52
C THR A 54 -49.26 -4.53 39.76
N GLY A 55 -48.36 -5.51 39.90
CA GLY A 55 -46.93 -5.30 39.73
C GLY A 55 -46.55 -5.20 38.25
N LEU A 56 -45.33 -4.73 38.01
CA LEU A 56 -44.69 -4.73 36.69
C LEU A 56 -43.42 -5.57 36.77
N THR A 57 -43.28 -6.50 35.84
CA THR A 57 -42.11 -7.36 35.69
C THR A 57 -41.34 -6.96 34.43
N LEU A 58 -40.02 -6.93 34.54
CA LEU A 58 -39.09 -6.68 33.45
C LEU A 58 -38.58 -8.02 32.92
N SER A 59 -38.37 -8.13 31.60
CA SER A 59 -37.60 -9.24 31.01
C SER A 59 -36.16 -9.28 31.54
N ASP A 60 -35.44 -10.39 31.32
CA ASP A 60 -34.04 -10.53 31.75
C ASP A 60 -33.13 -9.43 31.18
N ASP A 61 -33.35 -9.08 29.91
CA ASP A 61 -32.65 -7.97 29.24
C ASP A 61 -33.22 -6.59 29.59
N LYS A 62 -34.30 -6.54 30.37
CA LYS A 62 -35.02 -5.35 30.86
C LYS A 62 -35.63 -4.49 29.75
N ARG A 63 -35.69 -4.97 28.52
CA ARG A 63 -36.22 -4.21 27.37
C ARG A 63 -37.73 -4.33 27.22
N THR A 64 -38.35 -5.30 27.87
CA THR A 64 -39.79 -5.52 27.85
C THR A 64 -40.35 -5.39 29.27
N VAL A 65 -41.51 -4.75 29.39
CA VAL A 65 -42.26 -4.62 30.64
C VAL A 65 -43.59 -5.34 30.46
N SER A 66 -43.94 -6.20 31.40
CA SER A 66 -45.23 -6.89 31.47
C SER A 66 -45.92 -6.62 32.81
N ALA A 67 -47.25 -6.54 32.80
CA ALA A 67 -48.02 -6.52 34.03
C ALA A 67 -48.22 -7.95 34.56
N ASP A 68 -48.10 -8.14 35.87
CA ASP A 68 -48.29 -9.44 36.51
C ASP A 68 -49.77 -9.89 36.41
N PHE A 69 -50.69 -8.92 36.49
CA PHE A 69 -52.12 -9.11 36.30
C PHE A 69 -52.63 -8.22 35.17
N ALA A 70 -53.10 -8.84 34.08
CA ALA A 70 -53.69 -8.15 32.96
C ALA A 70 -55.11 -7.60 33.27
N ARG A 71 -55.67 -6.77 32.37
CA ARG A 71 -57.00 -6.12 32.44
C ARG A 71 -57.00 -4.84 33.31
N ASN A 72 -58.01 -4.65 34.15
CA ASN A 72 -58.32 -3.37 34.81
C ASN A 72 -57.53 -3.10 36.11
N HIS A 73 -56.32 -3.64 36.23
CA HIS A 73 -55.46 -3.39 37.39
C HIS A 73 -54.57 -2.17 37.15
N PHE A 74 -54.31 -1.41 38.22
CA PHE A 74 -53.45 -0.22 38.18
C PHE A 74 -52.07 -0.51 38.77
N ALA A 75 -51.01 -0.18 38.02
CA ALA A 75 -49.67 -0.09 38.57
C ALA A 75 -49.51 1.22 39.34
N LYS A 76 -48.72 1.23 40.42
CA LYS A 76 -48.39 2.49 41.09
C LYS A 76 -47.46 3.32 40.20
N GLY A 77 -47.55 4.64 40.30
CA GLY A 77 -46.65 5.55 39.57
C GLY A 77 -45.17 5.28 39.85
N GLU A 78 -44.82 4.86 41.07
CA GLU A 78 -43.45 4.46 41.43
C GLU A 78 -42.94 3.26 40.61
N ASP A 79 -43.80 2.27 40.37
CA ASP A 79 -43.43 1.03 39.69
C ASP A 79 -43.31 1.27 38.19
N VAL A 80 -44.22 2.09 37.62
CA VAL A 80 -44.15 2.54 36.22
C VAL A 80 -42.88 3.33 35.98
N ALA A 81 -42.54 4.29 36.85
CA ALA A 81 -41.32 5.08 36.71
C ALA A 81 -40.06 4.21 36.79
N LYS A 82 -40.02 3.24 37.73
CA LYS A 82 -38.91 2.27 37.85
C LYS A 82 -38.77 1.44 36.58
N ALA A 83 -39.86 0.90 36.05
CA ALA A 83 -39.85 0.09 34.83
C ALA A 83 -39.37 0.89 33.61
N ILE A 84 -39.92 2.10 33.40
CA ILE A 84 -39.51 3.00 32.31
C ILE A 84 -38.02 3.33 32.39
N ASN A 85 -37.53 3.72 33.57
CA ASN A 85 -36.12 4.07 33.74
C ASN A 85 -35.19 2.88 33.51
N ALA A 86 -35.58 1.69 33.98
CA ALA A 86 -34.81 0.46 33.75
C ALA A 86 -34.74 0.10 32.26
N THR A 87 -35.88 0.15 31.56
CA THR A 87 -35.96 -0.14 30.13
C THR A 87 -35.23 0.91 29.29
N ALA A 88 -35.36 2.19 29.62
CA ALA A 88 -34.63 3.27 28.95
C ALA A 88 -33.11 3.16 29.13
N ALA A 89 -32.63 2.68 30.28
CA ALA A 89 -31.21 2.40 30.50
C ALA A 89 -30.75 1.19 29.66
N ALA A 90 -31.52 0.10 29.65
CA ALA A 90 -31.21 -1.12 28.90
C ALA A 90 -31.29 -0.95 27.38
N ALA A 91 -32.03 0.05 26.90
CA ALA A 91 -32.13 0.40 25.49
C ALA A 91 -30.91 1.18 24.95
N ARG A 92 -29.99 1.63 25.83
CA ARG A 92 -28.78 2.34 25.39
C ARG A 92 -27.77 1.40 24.75
N THR A 93 -27.04 1.90 23.76
CA THR A 93 -25.94 1.20 23.11
C THR A 93 -24.61 1.72 23.66
N GLU A 94 -23.69 0.80 23.96
CA GLU A 94 -22.30 1.10 24.27
C GLU A 94 -21.43 0.83 23.05
N VAL A 95 -20.51 1.74 22.75
CA VAL A 95 -19.55 1.61 21.64
C VAL A 95 -18.15 1.74 22.21
N ILE A 96 -17.37 0.66 22.10
CA ILE A 96 -16.00 0.60 22.62
C ILE A 96 -15.04 0.62 21.43
N GLY A 97 -14.13 1.58 21.40
CA GLY A 97 -13.05 1.63 20.41
C GLY A 97 -11.94 0.64 20.75
N GLY A 98 -11.48 -0.12 19.76
CA GLY A 98 -10.26 -0.92 19.88
C GLY A 98 -8.99 -0.06 19.87
N THR A 99 -7.81 -0.67 19.99
CA THR A 99 -6.49 0.00 20.13
C THR A 99 -6.28 1.18 19.17
N ASN A 100 -6.59 1.00 17.88
CA ASN A 100 -6.37 2.03 16.85
C ASN A 100 -7.61 2.83 16.47
N VAL A 101 -8.77 2.55 17.09
CA VAL A 101 -10.05 3.16 16.74
C VAL A 101 -10.43 4.17 17.81
N LYS A 102 -10.39 5.44 17.45
CA LYS A 102 -10.93 6.52 18.28
C LYS A 102 -12.40 6.72 17.97
N VAL A 103 -13.23 6.62 19.00
CA VAL A 103 -14.67 6.86 18.95
C VAL A 103 -14.95 8.23 19.58
N ARG A 104 -15.54 9.14 18.80
CA ARG A 104 -16.06 10.41 19.30
C ARG A 104 -17.58 10.36 19.28
N ALA A 105 -18.20 10.50 20.44
CA ALA A 105 -19.65 10.58 20.59
C ALA A 105 -20.11 12.04 20.67
N GLU A 106 -21.20 12.37 19.99
CA GLU A 106 -21.88 13.66 20.08
C GLU A 106 -23.39 13.49 19.86
N ILE A 107 -24.17 14.49 20.24
CA ILE A 107 -25.61 14.54 19.92
C ILE A 107 -25.76 15.25 18.59
N GLY A 108 -26.39 14.57 17.62
CA GLY A 108 -26.72 15.15 16.32
C GLY A 108 -27.85 16.16 16.40
N GLU A 109 -28.03 16.93 15.34
CA GLU A 109 -29.04 18.00 15.25
C GLU A 109 -30.49 17.55 15.47
N LYS A 110 -30.78 16.25 15.33
CA LYS A 110 -32.11 15.66 15.55
C LYS A 110 -32.20 14.93 16.89
N GLY A 111 -31.26 15.16 17.82
CA GLY A 111 -31.22 14.55 19.15
C GLY A 111 -30.71 13.10 19.20
N GLN A 112 -30.22 12.56 18.08
CA GLN A 112 -29.68 11.20 18.01
C GLN A 112 -28.22 11.15 18.45
N ASN A 113 -27.79 10.04 19.05
CA ASN A 113 -26.37 9.77 19.27
C ASN A 113 -25.67 9.59 17.91
N ARG A 114 -24.61 10.37 17.66
CA ARG A 114 -23.72 10.23 16.51
C ARG A 114 -22.35 9.80 17.00
N TYR A 115 -21.80 8.77 16.35
CA TYR A 115 -20.46 8.28 16.63
C TYR A 115 -19.60 8.46 15.39
N THR A 116 -18.53 9.24 15.52
CA THR A 116 -17.51 9.36 14.48
C THR A 116 -16.34 8.46 14.85
N LEU A 117 -15.98 7.56 13.94
CA LEU A 117 -14.86 6.66 14.10
C LEU A 117 -13.69 7.17 13.27
N SER A 118 -12.51 7.20 13.88
CA SER A 118 -11.27 7.50 13.18
C SER A 118 -10.22 6.47 13.56
N VAL A 119 -9.35 6.15 12.62
CA VAL A 119 -8.23 5.25 12.84
C VAL A 119 -6.97 6.10 13.02
N SER A 120 -6.19 5.84 14.07
CA SER A 120 -4.94 6.59 14.31
C SER A 120 -3.91 5.76 15.11
N GLY A 121 -2.66 6.20 15.09
CA GLY A 121 -1.54 5.47 15.69
C GLY A 121 -1.04 4.33 14.80
N ASP A 122 -0.12 3.54 15.34
CA ASP A 122 0.49 2.41 14.62
C ASP A 122 -0.48 1.25 14.50
N LEU A 123 -0.73 0.81 13.27
CA LEU A 123 -1.63 -0.31 12.99
C LEU A 123 -0.86 -1.63 13.12
N THR A 124 -1.17 -2.42 14.14
CA THR A 124 -0.63 -3.77 14.32
C THR A 124 -1.59 -4.82 13.75
N ASP A 125 -1.08 -6.02 13.49
CA ASP A 125 -1.86 -7.17 13.01
C ASP A 125 -2.58 -6.97 11.65
N ILE A 126 -2.16 -5.96 10.89
CA ILE A 126 -2.58 -5.74 9.50
C ILE A 126 -1.59 -6.42 8.56
N HIS A 127 -1.98 -7.55 7.99
CA HIS A 127 -1.13 -8.29 7.03
C HIS A 127 -1.27 -7.83 5.58
N SER A 128 -2.41 -7.25 5.21
CA SER A 128 -2.60 -6.72 3.85
C SER A 128 -3.70 -5.68 3.77
N ILE A 129 -3.56 -4.78 2.80
CA ILE A 129 -4.60 -3.83 2.38
C ILE A 129 -4.90 -4.13 0.91
N SER A 130 -6.18 -4.35 0.60
CA SER A 130 -6.63 -4.68 -0.76
C SER A 130 -7.78 -3.77 -1.16
N ASN A 131 -7.75 -3.28 -2.40
CA ASN A 131 -8.86 -2.54 -3.00
C ASN A 131 -8.91 -2.83 -4.51
N GLY A 132 -10.01 -3.44 -4.97
CA GLY A 132 -10.10 -4.00 -6.32
C GLY A 132 -8.97 -4.99 -6.58
N ASP A 133 -8.32 -4.84 -7.74
CA ASP A 133 -7.23 -5.73 -8.18
C ASP A 133 -5.85 -5.40 -7.57
N THR A 134 -5.77 -4.38 -6.71
CA THR A 134 -4.52 -3.98 -6.05
C THR A 134 -4.48 -4.50 -4.62
N LYS A 135 -3.41 -5.20 -4.27
CA LYS A 135 -3.12 -5.69 -2.92
C LYS A 135 -1.70 -5.36 -2.51
N LEU A 136 -1.55 -4.72 -1.35
CA LEU A 136 -0.29 -4.53 -0.66
C LEU A 136 -0.26 -5.46 0.55
N SER A 137 0.77 -6.30 0.65
CA SER A 137 0.94 -7.25 1.75
C SER A 137 2.24 -6.99 2.49
N LEU A 138 2.17 -7.10 3.83
CA LEU A 138 3.30 -6.99 4.73
C LEU A 138 3.63 -8.39 5.24
N SER A 139 4.81 -8.89 4.88
CA SER A 139 5.21 -10.25 5.20
C SER A 139 6.72 -10.33 5.45
N LYS A 140 7.19 -11.54 5.74
CA LYS A 140 8.61 -11.89 5.64
C LYS A 140 8.85 -12.68 4.37
N ASP A 141 10.02 -12.54 3.77
CA ASP A 141 10.47 -13.48 2.73
C ASP A 141 10.94 -14.81 3.35
N ASN A 142 11.41 -15.72 2.50
CA ASN A 142 11.92 -17.03 2.91
C ASN A 142 13.16 -16.95 3.82
N GLU A 143 13.82 -15.79 3.87
CA GLU A 143 15.00 -15.53 4.70
C GLU A 143 14.64 -14.80 6.01
N GLY A 144 13.35 -14.51 6.21
CA GLY A 144 12.85 -13.85 7.42
C GLY A 144 12.97 -12.31 7.40
N THR A 145 13.34 -11.72 6.26
CA THR A 145 13.46 -10.27 6.07
C THR A 145 12.08 -9.68 5.82
N SER A 146 11.78 -8.53 6.44
CA SER A 146 10.52 -7.83 6.22
C SER A 146 10.40 -7.34 4.78
N VAL A 147 9.29 -7.68 4.11
CA VAL A 147 9.02 -7.33 2.71
C VAL A 147 7.65 -6.69 2.58
N VAL A 148 7.60 -5.64 1.75
CA VAL A 148 6.36 -5.07 1.23
C VAL A 148 6.11 -5.65 -0.15
N ASN A 149 5.10 -6.51 -0.29
CA ASN A 149 4.73 -7.12 -1.56
C ASN A 149 3.55 -6.39 -2.19
N VAL A 150 3.77 -5.79 -3.37
CA VAL A 150 2.73 -5.07 -4.13
C VAL A 150 1.93 -5.96 -5.08
N ASN A 151 2.10 -7.28 -5.00
CA ASN A 151 1.38 -8.31 -5.76
C ASN A 151 1.38 -8.06 -7.28
N GLY A 152 2.52 -7.65 -7.84
CA GLY A 152 2.69 -7.36 -9.26
C GLY A 152 2.10 -6.03 -9.73
N ALA A 153 1.54 -5.20 -8.84
CA ALA A 153 1.02 -3.89 -9.19
C ALA A 153 2.14 -2.92 -9.62
N ARG A 154 1.82 -2.01 -10.55
CA ARG A 154 2.75 -0.96 -10.99
C ARG A 154 2.91 0.09 -9.89
N VAL A 155 4.14 0.24 -9.39
CA VAL A 155 4.54 1.40 -8.57
C VAL A 155 4.95 2.53 -9.50
N SER A 156 4.25 3.66 -9.43
CA SER A 156 4.47 4.82 -10.32
C SER A 156 4.71 6.10 -9.53
N ASN A 157 5.24 7.14 -10.20
CA ASN A 157 5.65 8.40 -9.57
C ASN A 157 6.77 8.26 -8.52
N VAL A 158 7.70 7.33 -8.77
CA VAL A 158 8.92 7.16 -7.97
C VAL A 158 9.90 8.27 -8.34
N ALA A 159 10.23 9.14 -7.37
CA ALA A 159 11.21 10.20 -7.54
C ALA A 159 12.63 9.64 -7.80
N ASP A 160 13.56 10.49 -8.25
CA ASP A 160 14.96 10.07 -8.41
C ASP A 160 15.55 9.70 -7.03
N ALA A 161 16.15 8.51 -6.93
CA ALA A 161 16.83 8.02 -5.73
C ALA A 161 17.94 8.99 -5.27
N ARG A 162 18.04 9.23 -3.95
CA ARG A 162 19.03 10.14 -3.34
C ARG A 162 19.95 9.47 -2.33
N ALA A 163 19.54 8.35 -1.74
CA ALA A 163 20.32 7.59 -0.76
C ALA A 163 20.41 6.11 -1.12
N ASN A 164 21.38 5.43 -0.51
CA ASN A 164 21.47 3.98 -0.60
C ASN A 164 20.23 3.35 0.04
N GLY A 165 19.56 2.46 -0.69
CA GLY A 165 18.31 1.83 -0.26
C GLY A 165 17.04 2.43 -0.88
N ASP A 166 17.15 3.58 -1.54
CA ASP A 166 16.02 4.13 -2.31
C ASP A 166 15.72 3.26 -3.54
N ALA A 167 14.44 3.17 -3.89
CA ALA A 167 14.04 2.59 -5.17
C ALA A 167 14.51 3.49 -6.34
N ILE A 168 15.16 2.89 -7.33
CA ILE A 168 15.52 3.58 -8.57
C ILE A 168 14.32 3.61 -9.53
N ASN A 169 14.19 4.69 -10.28
CA ASN A 169 13.16 4.79 -11.31
C ASN A 169 13.70 4.46 -12.72
N ALA A 170 12.77 4.32 -13.68
CA ALA A 170 13.11 3.95 -15.05
C ALA A 170 13.99 5.00 -15.78
N LYS A 171 13.91 6.28 -15.41
CA LYS A 171 14.76 7.35 -15.98
C LYS A 171 16.21 7.14 -15.57
N GLN A 172 16.47 6.89 -14.28
CA GLN A 172 17.82 6.62 -13.78
C GLN A 172 18.42 5.38 -14.44
N LEU A 173 17.65 4.29 -14.58
CA LEU A 173 18.11 3.08 -15.28
C LEU A 173 18.45 3.35 -16.76
N LYS A 174 17.58 4.07 -17.48
CA LYS A 174 17.82 4.43 -18.90
C LYS A 174 19.11 5.24 -19.07
N ASN A 175 19.41 6.15 -18.15
CA ASN A 175 20.65 6.94 -18.21
C ASN A 175 21.90 6.05 -18.11
N VAL A 176 21.88 5.05 -17.22
CA VAL A 176 22.98 4.07 -17.09
C VAL A 176 23.11 3.24 -18.36
N VAL A 177 21.99 2.71 -18.87
CA VAL A 177 21.99 1.90 -20.11
C VAL A 177 22.54 2.70 -21.29
N ASN A 178 22.13 3.96 -21.44
CA ASN A 178 22.63 4.84 -22.51
C ASN A 178 24.13 5.12 -22.38
N ALA A 179 24.62 5.36 -21.16
CA ALA A 179 26.04 5.58 -20.91
C ALA A 179 26.87 4.33 -21.26
N ILE A 180 26.38 3.15 -20.92
CA ILE A 180 27.01 1.87 -21.29
C ILE A 180 27.02 1.69 -22.81
N GLY A 181 25.89 1.93 -23.48
CA GLY A 181 25.79 1.83 -24.94
C GLY A 181 26.80 2.74 -25.65
N ALA A 182 26.89 4.01 -25.24
CA ALA A 182 27.87 4.94 -25.79
C ALA A 182 29.33 4.50 -25.55
N GLY A 183 29.61 3.88 -24.40
CA GLY A 183 30.92 3.30 -24.09
C GLY A 183 31.27 2.13 -25.00
N MET A 184 30.31 1.22 -25.23
CA MET A 184 30.49 0.06 -26.11
C MET A 184 30.69 0.47 -27.58
N ASP A 185 29.96 1.48 -28.05
CA ASP A 185 30.14 2.01 -29.41
C ASP A 185 31.53 2.62 -29.62
N ARG A 186 32.07 3.30 -28.60
CA ARG A 186 33.45 3.81 -28.63
C ARG A 186 34.46 2.67 -28.68
N LEU A 187 34.32 1.70 -27.77
CA LEU A 187 35.18 0.53 -27.74
C LEU A 187 35.19 -0.22 -29.09
N SER A 188 34.02 -0.39 -29.71
CA SER A 188 33.91 -1.01 -31.03
C SER A 188 34.71 -0.24 -32.08
N ARG A 189 34.57 1.09 -32.17
CA ARG A 189 35.37 1.91 -33.10
C ARG A 189 36.86 1.84 -32.82
N ASP A 190 37.26 1.88 -31.55
CA ASP A 190 38.68 1.82 -31.18
C ASP A 190 39.29 0.48 -31.60
N ILE A 191 38.57 -0.64 -31.42
CA ILE A 191 39.00 -1.95 -31.90
C ILE A 191 39.16 -1.97 -33.42
N HIS A 192 38.21 -1.39 -34.17
CA HIS A 192 38.31 -1.30 -35.63
C HIS A 192 39.51 -0.44 -36.06
N ASN A 193 39.78 0.67 -35.36
CA ASN A 193 40.92 1.52 -35.63
C ASN A 193 42.23 0.80 -35.35
N VAL A 194 42.35 0.09 -34.21
CA VAL A 194 43.54 -0.71 -33.88
C VAL A 194 43.81 -1.77 -34.95
N ASP A 195 42.78 -2.49 -35.36
CA ASP A 195 42.87 -3.52 -36.41
C ASP A 195 43.23 -2.91 -37.78
N SER A 196 42.68 -1.74 -38.12
CA SER A 196 43.04 -1.02 -39.34
C SER A 196 44.47 -0.49 -39.33
N ASN A 197 44.90 0.14 -38.23
CA ASN A 197 46.26 0.67 -38.05
C ASN A 197 47.29 -0.45 -38.08
N ALA A 198 47.01 -1.59 -37.42
CA ALA A 198 47.88 -2.77 -37.46
C ALA A 198 48.08 -3.29 -38.89
N ARG A 199 46.99 -3.44 -39.67
CA ARG A 199 47.08 -3.85 -41.08
C ARG A 199 47.83 -2.85 -41.94
N ALA A 200 47.60 -1.55 -41.74
CA ALA A 200 48.27 -0.49 -42.47
C ALA A 200 49.77 -0.43 -42.14
N GLY A 201 50.15 -0.71 -40.88
CA GLY A 201 51.54 -0.91 -40.47
C GLY A 201 52.20 -2.10 -41.17
N ILE A 202 51.50 -3.23 -41.30
CA ILE A 202 51.99 -4.40 -42.07
C ILE A 202 52.18 -4.04 -43.55
N ALA A 203 51.23 -3.30 -44.15
CA ALA A 203 51.39 -2.82 -45.52
C ALA A 203 52.62 -1.90 -45.66
N ALA A 204 52.85 -0.98 -44.72
CA ALA A 204 54.04 -0.11 -44.73
C ALA A 204 55.33 -0.93 -44.66
N ALA A 205 55.40 -1.91 -43.77
CA ALA A 205 56.54 -2.82 -43.66
C ALA A 205 56.76 -3.62 -44.96
N GLY A 206 55.69 -4.10 -45.59
CA GLY A 206 55.75 -4.78 -46.89
C GLY A 206 56.25 -3.88 -48.01
N ALA A 207 55.79 -2.62 -48.08
CA ALA A 207 56.25 -1.64 -49.05
C ALA A 207 57.74 -1.36 -48.87
N MET A 208 58.18 -1.19 -47.61
CA MET A 208 59.60 -1.03 -47.31
C MET A 208 60.39 -2.27 -47.71
N ALA A 209 59.93 -3.49 -47.40
CA ALA A 209 60.63 -4.72 -47.76
C ALA A 209 60.88 -4.84 -49.27
N ASN A 210 59.95 -4.36 -50.10
CA ASN A 210 60.03 -4.41 -51.57
C ASN A 210 60.91 -3.32 -52.21
N LEU A 211 61.52 -2.41 -51.44
CA LEU A 211 62.42 -1.38 -51.99
C LEU A 211 63.71 -2.02 -52.54
N PRO A 212 64.05 -1.81 -53.83
CA PRO A 212 65.32 -2.25 -54.40
C PRO A 212 66.53 -1.65 -53.68
N GLN A 213 67.62 -2.43 -53.61
CA GLN A 213 68.90 -2.04 -53.00
C GLN A 213 69.97 -1.85 -54.08
N VAL A 214 70.80 -0.80 -53.96
CA VAL A 214 71.97 -0.59 -54.83
C VAL A 214 73.15 -1.45 -54.37
N TYR A 215 73.86 -2.06 -55.33
CA TYR A 215 75.06 -2.88 -55.09
C TYR A 215 76.32 -2.38 -55.83
N LEU A 216 76.25 -1.23 -56.50
CA LEU A 216 77.39 -0.67 -57.24
C LEU A 216 78.31 0.14 -56.30
N PRO A 217 79.63 -0.16 -56.23
CA PRO A 217 80.57 0.59 -55.40
C PRO A 217 80.55 2.10 -55.66
N GLY A 218 80.49 2.88 -54.58
CA GLY A 218 80.45 4.34 -54.62
C GLY A 218 79.17 4.96 -55.16
N LYS A 219 78.12 4.16 -55.44
CA LYS A 219 76.82 4.65 -55.93
C LYS A 219 75.77 4.69 -54.83
N SER A 220 74.84 5.62 -54.98
CA SER A 220 73.62 5.72 -54.21
C SER A 220 72.40 5.53 -55.11
N ALA A 221 71.28 5.09 -54.52
CA ALA A 221 70.00 4.99 -55.20
C ALA A 221 68.87 5.50 -54.30
N VAL A 222 67.87 6.12 -54.94
CA VAL A 222 66.57 6.41 -54.35
C VAL A 222 65.55 5.50 -55.01
N ALA A 223 64.67 4.90 -54.22
CA ALA A 223 63.65 3.98 -54.69
C ALA A 223 62.29 4.30 -54.07
N MET A 224 61.23 3.86 -54.76
CA MET A 224 59.85 3.91 -54.27
C MET A 224 59.21 2.53 -54.45
N ALA A 225 58.40 2.11 -53.48
CA ALA A 225 57.67 0.85 -53.51
C ALA A 225 56.30 1.00 -52.86
N GLY A 226 55.39 0.08 -53.15
CA GLY A 226 54.06 0.02 -52.56
C GLY A 226 53.70 -1.39 -52.11
N ALA A 227 52.73 -1.50 -51.22
CA ALA A 227 52.15 -2.77 -50.80
C ALA A 227 50.69 -2.62 -50.36
N TYR A 228 49.98 -3.73 -50.39
CA TYR A 228 48.58 -3.83 -50.00
C TYR A 228 48.39 -5.05 -49.10
N TYR A 229 47.68 -4.89 -48.00
CA TYR A 229 47.38 -5.96 -47.05
C TYR A 229 45.98 -5.79 -46.45
N ARG A 230 45.09 -6.76 -46.72
CA ARG A 230 43.75 -6.89 -46.12
C ARG A 230 42.95 -5.58 -46.04
N GLY A 231 42.88 -4.82 -47.15
CA GLY A 231 42.11 -3.58 -47.22
C GLY A 231 42.89 -2.30 -46.90
N GLN A 232 44.17 -2.40 -46.54
CA GLN A 232 45.05 -1.26 -46.30
C GLN A 232 46.19 -1.23 -47.32
N SER A 233 46.62 -0.04 -47.70
CA SER A 233 47.73 0.17 -48.65
C SER A 233 48.80 1.06 -48.03
N ALA A 234 50.03 0.93 -48.51
CA ALA A 234 51.11 1.81 -48.12
C ALA A 234 52.10 2.02 -49.26
N TYR A 235 52.83 3.12 -49.18
CA TYR A 235 53.95 3.43 -50.04
C TYR A 235 55.19 3.75 -49.20
N ALA A 236 56.36 3.42 -49.74
CA ALA A 236 57.65 3.61 -49.10
C ALA A 236 58.63 4.29 -50.03
N LEU A 237 59.48 5.14 -49.47
CA LEU A 237 60.64 5.73 -50.12
C LEU A 237 61.90 5.21 -49.42
N GLY A 238 62.90 4.86 -50.22
CA GLY A 238 64.17 4.32 -49.75
C GLY A 238 65.36 5.06 -50.31
N TYR A 239 66.40 5.19 -49.50
CA TYR A 239 67.73 5.57 -49.92
C TYR A 239 68.71 4.44 -49.58
N SER A 240 69.58 4.07 -50.52
CA SER A 240 70.65 3.12 -50.26
C SER A 240 71.97 3.61 -50.85
N ARG A 241 73.09 3.22 -50.24
CA ARG A 241 74.43 3.54 -50.72
C ARG A 241 75.39 2.39 -50.43
N THR A 242 76.22 2.07 -51.41
CA THR A 242 77.36 1.19 -51.25
C THR A 242 78.63 2.03 -51.10
N SER A 243 79.51 1.67 -50.17
CA SER A 243 80.81 2.33 -50.00
C SER A 243 81.68 2.21 -51.25
N ASP A 244 82.66 3.11 -51.38
CA ASP A 244 83.53 3.16 -52.56
C ASP A 244 84.35 1.86 -52.73
N ASN A 245 84.66 1.18 -51.63
CA ASN A 245 85.34 -0.12 -51.63
C ASN A 245 84.38 -1.33 -51.79
N GLY A 246 83.09 -1.10 -52.00
CA GLY A 246 82.08 -2.15 -52.19
C GLY A 246 81.73 -2.97 -50.95
N LYS A 247 82.38 -2.73 -49.80
CA LYS A 247 82.26 -3.60 -48.63
C LYS A 247 81.12 -3.24 -47.68
N TRP A 248 80.67 -2.00 -47.66
CA TRP A 248 79.55 -1.57 -46.80
C TRP A 248 78.36 -1.20 -47.64
N ILE A 249 77.18 -1.66 -47.25
CA ILE A 249 75.92 -1.19 -47.82
C ILE A 249 75.04 -0.68 -46.69
N ILE A 250 74.57 0.55 -46.83
CA ILE A 250 73.58 1.15 -45.93
C ILE A 250 72.26 1.35 -46.67
N ARG A 251 71.17 1.22 -45.93
CA ARG A 251 69.83 1.48 -46.43
C ARG A 251 69.01 2.16 -45.36
N ALA A 252 68.31 3.22 -45.74
CA ALA A 252 67.31 3.88 -44.92
C ALA A 252 66.01 3.97 -45.72
N SER A 253 64.87 3.93 -45.04
CA SER A 253 63.56 4.05 -45.68
C SER A 253 62.53 4.65 -44.73
N ALA A 254 61.54 5.29 -45.33
CA ALA A 254 60.35 5.78 -44.66
C ALA A 254 59.11 5.35 -45.46
N ALA A 255 58.01 5.06 -44.78
CA ALA A 255 56.76 4.69 -45.40
C ALA A 255 55.60 5.43 -44.75
N ASN A 256 54.56 5.67 -45.54
CA ASN A 256 53.27 6.17 -45.08
C ASN A 256 52.18 5.23 -45.57
N ASN A 257 51.16 5.01 -44.75
CA ASN A 257 50.08 4.07 -45.05
C ASN A 257 48.72 4.77 -45.16
N SER A 258 47.69 4.02 -45.55
CA SER A 258 46.31 4.52 -45.71
C SER A 258 45.64 4.99 -44.40
N GLN A 259 46.22 4.70 -43.24
CA GLN A 259 45.83 5.26 -41.93
C GLN A 259 46.64 6.50 -41.54
N GLN A 260 47.48 6.99 -42.46
CA GLN A 260 48.37 8.15 -42.30
C GLN A 260 49.50 7.96 -41.28
N ASP A 261 49.74 6.74 -40.79
CA ASP A 261 50.88 6.46 -39.91
C ASP A 261 52.19 6.44 -40.70
N VAL A 262 53.26 6.89 -40.05
CA VAL A 262 54.62 6.90 -40.61
C VAL A 262 55.46 5.80 -39.97
N MET A 263 56.13 5.01 -40.81
CA MET A 263 57.11 4.01 -40.39
C MET A 263 58.48 4.39 -40.93
N VAL A 264 59.53 4.32 -40.10
CA VAL A 264 60.91 4.59 -40.50
C VAL A 264 61.81 3.43 -40.10
N GLY A 265 62.83 3.16 -40.89
CA GLY A 265 63.77 2.07 -40.63
C GLY A 265 65.06 2.23 -41.40
N ALA A 266 66.16 1.72 -40.85
CA ALA A 266 67.47 1.71 -41.48
C ALA A 266 68.23 0.43 -41.12
N GLY A 267 69.22 0.09 -41.94
CA GLY A 267 70.09 -1.08 -41.74
C GLY A 267 71.42 -0.93 -42.47
N ALA A 268 72.40 -1.73 -42.08
CA ALA A 268 73.73 -1.78 -42.67
C ALA A 268 74.21 -3.23 -42.79
N SER A 269 74.98 -3.53 -43.83
CA SER A 269 75.64 -4.82 -44.03
C SER A 269 77.09 -4.65 -44.46
N TYR A 270 77.93 -5.61 -44.05
CA TYR A 270 79.33 -5.70 -44.45
C TYR A 270 79.57 -6.96 -45.29
N LEU A 271 80.17 -6.80 -46.46
CA LEU A 271 80.47 -7.90 -47.38
C LEU A 271 81.82 -8.52 -47.03
N VAL A 272 81.80 -9.79 -46.63
CA VAL A 272 83.00 -10.58 -46.35
C VAL A 272 83.37 -11.40 -47.59
N SER A 273 84.54 -11.13 -48.16
CA SER A 273 85.08 -11.95 -49.26
C SER A 273 85.83 -13.15 -48.68
N TYR A 274 85.34 -14.37 -48.92
CA TYR A 274 86.07 -15.60 -48.64
C TYR A 274 86.77 -16.07 -49.92
N LYS A 275 88.11 -16.17 -49.90
CA LYS A 275 88.84 -16.89 -50.96
C LYS A 275 88.73 -18.38 -50.65
N MET A 276 88.04 -19.15 -51.50
CA MET A 276 88.23 -20.61 -51.48
C MET A 276 89.69 -20.88 -51.85
N LYS A 277 90.46 -21.46 -50.92
CA LYS A 277 91.70 -22.13 -51.29
C LYS A 277 91.29 -23.35 -52.11
N GLY A 278 91.69 -23.38 -53.38
CA GLY A 278 91.63 -24.59 -54.20
C GLY A 278 92.53 -25.69 -53.62
#